data_AF-A0AAD1CH60-F1
#
_entry.id   AF-A0AAD1CH60-F1
#
_cell.length_a   1.000
_cell.length_b   1.000
_cell.length_c   1.000
_cell.angle_alpha   90.00
_cell.angle_beta   90.00
_cell.angle_gamma   90.00
#
_symmetry.space_group_name_H-M   'P 1'
#
loop_
_entity.id
_entity.type
_entity.pdbx_description
1 polymer ?
#
loop_
_entity_poly.entity_id
_entity_poly.type
_entity_poly.pdbx_seq_one_letter_code
_entity_poly.pdbx_strand_id
1 'polypeptide(L)'
;MLKELPEGFSEIDSSRIEKPGRPMVMPNPYATEETCANNKAEQQETPAQVVTVQPSRHDSKHTAVRLPSYEKLQNDRILYAHASRVMHLEVVTPIDLFSI
;
A
#
# COMPACT_ATOMS: atom_id res chain seq x y z
N MET A 1 -11.81 -5.96 -23.02
CA MET A 1 -11.28 -4.83 -22.22
C MET A 1 -11.60 -3.55 -22.95
N LEU A 2 -12.02 -2.51 -22.23
CA LEU A 2 -12.20 -1.19 -22.80
C LEU A 2 -10.85 -0.71 -23.34
N LYS A 3 -10.83 -0.21 -24.57
CA LYS A 3 -9.60 0.29 -25.20
C LYS A 3 -9.18 1.64 -24.63
N GLU A 4 -10.14 2.42 -24.14
CA GLU A 4 -9.96 3.78 -23.63
C GLU A 4 -10.85 3.99 -22.40
N LEU A 5 -10.39 4.84 -21.49
CA LEU A 5 -11.12 5.20 -20.28
C LEU A 5 -12.20 6.26 -20.58
N PRO A 6 -13.35 6.21 -19.90
CA PRO A 6 -14.31 7.31 -19.92
C PRO A 6 -13.71 8.60 -19.34
N GLU A 7 -14.18 9.75 -19.83
CA GLU A 7 -13.68 11.06 -19.39
C GLU A 7 -13.83 11.25 -17.87
N GLY A 8 -12.78 11.78 -17.23
CA GLY A 8 -12.75 12.06 -15.80
C GLY A 8 -12.28 10.92 -14.90
N PHE A 9 -11.95 9.74 -15.44
CA PHE A 9 -11.40 8.62 -14.65
C PHE A 9 -9.87 8.60 -14.62
N SER A 10 -9.31 8.33 -13.44
CA SER A 10 -7.88 8.06 -13.26
C SER A 10 -7.59 6.57 -13.43
N GLU A 11 -6.60 6.22 -14.27
CA GLU A 11 -6.19 4.83 -14.49
C GLU A 11 -5.10 4.40 -13.51
N ILE A 12 -5.32 3.28 -12.80
CA ILE A 12 -4.28 2.58 -12.03
C ILE A 12 -3.89 1.31 -12.79
N ASP A 13 -2.64 1.22 -13.22
CA ASP A 13 -2.11 0.04 -13.91
C ASP A 13 -1.67 -1.05 -12.92
N SER A 14 -2.56 -2.02 -12.66
CA SER A 14 -2.27 -3.23 -11.89
C SER A 14 -1.92 -4.43 -12.76
N SER A 15 -1.48 -4.21 -14.01
CA SER A 15 -1.12 -5.30 -14.93
C SER A 15 0.20 -6.00 -14.57
N ARG A 16 1.00 -5.40 -13.69
CA ARG A 16 2.29 -5.91 -13.23
C ARG A 16 2.31 -6.04 -11.71
N ILE A 17 3.14 -6.97 -11.23
CA ILE A 17 3.39 -7.15 -9.80
C ILE A 17 4.00 -5.87 -9.24
N GLU A 18 3.33 -5.28 -8.24
CA GLU A 18 3.89 -4.15 -7.49
C GLU A 18 5.16 -4.55 -6.74
N LYS A 19 6.13 -3.64 -6.75
CA LYS A 19 7.36 -3.83 -5.97
C LYS A 19 7.03 -3.61 -4.50
N PRO A 20 7.37 -4.56 -3.60
CA PRO A 20 7.25 -4.32 -2.18
C PRO A 20 8.09 -3.10 -1.79
N GLY A 21 7.59 -2.34 -0.82
CA GLY A 21 8.29 -1.19 -0.26
C GLY A 21 9.61 -1.59 0.41
N ARG A 22 10.36 -0.59 0.91
CA ARG A 22 11.59 -0.88 1.65
C ARG A 22 11.26 -1.75 2.87
N PRO A 23 11.99 -2.85 3.11
CA PRO A 23 11.80 -3.64 4.31
C PRO A 23 12.08 -2.77 5.53
N MET A 24 11.20 -2.85 6.52
CA MET A 24 11.43 -2.21 7.81
C MET A 24 12.55 -2.97 8.51
N VAL A 25 13.61 -2.28 8.90
CA VAL A 25 14.71 -2.88 9.66
C VAL A 25 14.22 -3.07 11.09
N MET A 26 14.07 -4.32 11.51
CA MET A 26 13.73 -4.64 12.88
C MET A 26 15.01 -4.51 13.73
N PRO A 27 15.05 -3.62 14.74
CA PRO A 27 16.17 -3.58 15.65
C PRO A 27 16.26 -4.88 16.45
N ASN A 28 17.49 -5.36 16.71
CA ASN A 28 17.72 -6.58 17.48
C ASN A 28 17.16 -6.40 18.91
N PRO A 29 16.23 -7.26 19.38
CA PRO A 29 15.60 -7.12 20.69
C PRO A 29 16.55 -7.34 21.87
N TYR A 30 17.74 -7.90 21.64
CA TYR A 30 18.76 -8.15 22.66
C TYR A 30 20.04 -7.34 22.42
N ALA A 31 19.98 -6.26 21.63
CA ALA A 31 21.10 -5.35 21.54
C ALA A 31 21.32 -4.71 22.92
N THR A 32 22.34 -5.19 23.64
CA THR A 32 22.84 -4.52 24.83
C THR A 32 23.59 -3.28 24.38
N GLU A 33 23.21 -2.13 24.92
CA GLU A 33 23.83 -0.84 24.69
C GLU A 33 25.25 -0.81 25.28
N GLU A 34 26.22 -1.42 24.60
CA GLU A 34 27.64 -1.39 24.98
C GLU A 34 28.25 0.02 24.83
N THR A 35 27.48 1.01 24.36
CA THR A 35 27.90 2.40 24.11
C THR A 35 27.35 3.40 25.14
N CYS A 36 27.08 3.00 26.39
CA CYS A 36 26.70 3.96 27.44
C CYS A 36 27.80 4.99 27.82
N ALA A 37 28.99 4.93 27.21
CA ALA A 37 30.09 5.86 27.51
C ALA A 37 30.34 6.97 26.49
N ASN A 38 29.82 6.90 25.24
CA ASN A 38 30.25 7.82 24.17
C ASN A 38 29.17 8.67 23.48
N ASN A 39 27.88 8.56 23.84
CA ASN A 39 26.86 9.46 23.28
C ASN A 39 26.07 10.14 24.38
N LYS A 40 26.74 11.06 25.10
CA LYS A 40 26.08 12.09 25.89
C LYS A 40 25.83 13.32 25.01
N ALA A 41 25.19 13.10 23.86
CA ALA A 41 24.65 14.13 22.99
C ALA A 41 23.61 13.44 22.11
N GLU A 42 22.43 14.03 21.99
CA GLU A 42 21.35 13.63 21.09
C GLU A 42 20.37 12.55 21.59
N GLN A 43 19.96 12.64 22.86
CA GLN A 43 18.55 12.39 23.17
C GLN A 43 17.74 13.60 22.70
N GLN A 44 17.42 13.62 21.41
CA GLN A 44 16.38 14.50 20.88
C GLN A 44 15.04 13.95 21.35
N GLU A 45 14.45 14.65 22.32
CA GLU A 45 13.05 14.52 22.68
C GLU A 45 12.20 14.76 21.42
N THR A 46 11.67 13.70 20.81
CA THR A 46 10.75 13.85 19.69
C THR A 46 9.43 14.41 20.24
N PRO A 47 9.03 15.64 19.91
CA PRO A 47 7.75 16.18 20.37
C PRO A 47 6.62 15.29 19.85
N ALA A 48 5.61 15.03 20.69
CA ALA A 48 4.47 14.19 20.36
C ALA A 48 3.80 14.69 19.07
N GLN A 49 4.06 14.00 17.96
CA GLN A 49 3.54 14.38 16.66
C GLN A 49 2.14 13.78 16.51
N VAL A 50 1.15 14.67 16.35
CA VAL A 50 -0.24 14.26 16.13
C VAL A 50 -0.30 13.44 14.83
N VAL A 51 -0.62 12.16 14.96
CA VAL A 51 -0.82 11.26 13.81
C VAL A 51 -2.12 11.68 13.13
N THR A 52 -2.00 12.32 11.97
CA THR A 52 -3.16 12.65 11.15
C THR A 52 -3.50 11.44 10.28
N VAL A 53 -4.73 10.93 10.43
CA VAL A 53 -5.24 9.89 9.54
C VAL A 53 -5.60 10.56 8.22
N GLN A 54 -4.80 10.33 7.19
CA GLN A 54 -5.13 10.82 5.86
C GLN A 54 -6.11 9.87 5.18
N PRO A 55 -7.10 10.40 4.43
CA PRO A 55 -7.96 9.57 3.59
C PRO A 55 -7.13 8.81 2.54
N SER A 56 -7.72 7.75 1.98
CA SER A 56 -7.10 6.99 0.88
C SER A 56 -6.65 7.92 -0.25
N ARG A 57 -5.49 7.62 -0.85
CA ARG A 57 -4.88 8.44 -1.92
C ARG A 57 -5.69 8.46 -3.21
N HIS A 58 -6.66 7.56 -3.37
CA HIS A 58 -7.44 7.41 -4.59
C HIS A 58 -8.91 7.74 -4.36
N ASP A 59 -9.51 8.50 -5.28
CA ASP A 59 -10.96 8.73 -5.31
C ASP A 59 -11.66 7.48 -5.84
N SER A 60 -12.28 6.71 -4.95
CA SER A 60 -12.95 5.46 -5.29
C SER A 60 -14.06 5.62 -6.34
N LYS A 61 -14.61 6.83 -6.53
CA LYS A 61 -15.71 7.09 -7.47
C LYS A 61 -15.25 7.30 -8.91
N HIS A 62 -14.03 7.78 -9.10
CA HIS A 62 -13.47 8.15 -10.42
C HIS A 62 -12.14 7.44 -10.72
N THR A 63 -11.88 6.31 -10.08
CA THR A 63 -10.67 5.53 -10.32
C THR A 63 -11.01 4.23 -11.01
N ALA A 64 -10.35 3.95 -12.14
CA ALA A 64 -10.46 2.70 -12.86
C ALA A 64 -9.16 1.91 -12.72
N VAL A 65 -9.27 0.66 -12.25
CA VAL A 65 -8.12 -0.24 -12.09
C VAL A 65 -8.01 -1.17 -13.29
N ARG A 66 -6.86 -1.15 -13.97
CA ARG A 66 -6.56 -2.05 -15.08
C ARG A 66 -5.97 -3.35 -14.57
N LEU A 67 -6.65 -4.45 -14.87
CA LEU A 67 -6.20 -5.80 -14.53
C LEU A 67 -5.42 -6.47 -15.68
N PRO A 68 -4.61 -7.50 -15.38
CA PRO A 68 -3.98 -8.32 -16.40
C PRO A 68 -5.01 -9.09 -17.25
N SER A 69 -4.60 -9.55 -18.44
CA SER A 69 -5.45 -10.44 -19.24
C SER A 69 -5.68 -11.78 -18.52
N TYR A 70 -6.85 -12.38 -18.74
CA TYR A 70 -7.23 -13.65 -18.13
C TYR A 70 -6.20 -14.78 -18.39
N GLU A 71 -5.68 -14.86 -19.62
CA GLU A 71 -4.65 -15.84 -19.99
C GLU A 71 -3.38 -15.71 -19.15
N LYS A 72 -2.98 -14.47 -18.81
CA LYS A 72 -1.82 -14.24 -17.94
C LYS A 72 -2.10 -14.68 -16.50
N LEU A 73 -3.31 -14.44 -15.99
CA LEU A 73 -3.71 -14.85 -14.65
C LEU A 73 -3.80 -16.36 -14.49
N GLN A 74 -4.26 -17.07 -15.54
CA GLN A 74 -4.34 -18.53 -15.49
C GLN A 74 -2.97 -19.20 -15.52
N ASN A 75 -2.03 -18.64 -16.28
CA ASN A 75 -0.70 -19.22 -16.43
C ASN A 75 0.25 -18.89 -15.26
N ASP A 76 0.02 -17.79 -14.53
CA ASP A 76 0.89 -17.33 -13.44
C ASP A 76 0.12 -17.19 -12.11
N ARG A 77 0.43 -18.09 -11.17
CA ARG A 77 -0.16 -18.12 -9.83
C ARG A 77 0.20 -16.88 -8.99
N ILE A 78 1.37 -16.28 -9.20
CA ILE A 78 1.80 -15.08 -8.47
C ILE A 78 1.00 -13.87 -8.96
N LEU A 79 0.83 -13.74 -10.28
CA LEU A 79 0.02 -12.68 -10.86
C LEU A 79 -1.46 -12.82 -10.47
N TYR A 80 -1.96 -14.06 -10.33
CA TYR A 80 -3.28 -14.33 -9.77
C TYR A 80 -3.41 -13.84 -8.33
N ALA A 81 -2.45 -14.16 -7.46
CA ALA A 81 -2.45 -13.69 -6.07
C ALA A 81 -2.40 -12.15 -6.00
N HIS A 82 -1.63 -11.51 -6.88
CA HIS A 82 -1.58 -10.05 -7.00
C HIS A 82 -2.94 -9.46 -7.39
N ALA A 83 -3.55 -9.96 -8.47
CA ALA A 83 -4.86 -9.48 -8.92
C ALA A 83 -5.95 -9.70 -7.86
N SER A 84 -5.91 -10.83 -7.14
CA SER A 84 -6.81 -11.08 -6.01
C SER A 84 -6.63 -10.04 -4.91
N ARG A 85 -5.38 -9.74 -4.50
CA ARG A 85 -5.10 -8.69 -3.50
C ARG A 85 -5.63 -7.33 -3.93
N VAL A 86 -5.38 -6.93 -5.18
CA VAL A 86 -5.87 -5.64 -5.73
C VAL A 86 -7.40 -5.58 -5.67
N MET A 87 -8.10 -6.63 -6.09
CA MET A 87 -9.56 -6.67 -5.96
C MET A 87 -10.02 -6.58 -4.51
N HIS A 88 -9.38 -7.29 -3.58
CA HIS A 88 -9.77 -7.23 -2.17
C HIS A 88 -9.52 -5.84 -1.56
N LEU A 89 -8.46 -5.13 -1.93
CA LEU A 89 -8.16 -3.81 -1.37
C LEU A 89 -9.03 -2.70 -1.96
N GLU A 90 -9.27 -2.73 -3.27
CA GLU A 90 -9.94 -1.63 -3.98
C GLU A 90 -11.47 -1.80 -4.06
N VAL A 91 -11.98 -3.03 -3.99
CA VAL A 91 -13.44 -3.32 -4.05
C VAL A 91 -14.07 -3.36 -2.65
N VAL A 92 -13.29 -3.62 -1.59
CA VAL A 92 -13.77 -3.72 -0.19
C VAL A 92 -13.69 -2.39 0.57
N THR A 93 -13.33 -1.29 -0.08
CA THR A 93 -13.61 0.04 0.46
C THR A 93 -14.81 0.70 -0.23
N PRO A 94 -16.04 0.15 -0.17
CA PRO A 94 -17.18 1.05 -0.06
C PRO A 94 -17.08 1.64 1.34
N ILE A 95 -16.62 2.88 1.41
CA ILE A 95 -16.58 3.68 2.65
C ILE A 95 -18.02 3.83 3.24
N ASP A 96 -19.06 3.37 2.53
CA ASP A 96 -20.46 3.42 2.91
C ASP A 96 -20.99 2.21 3.74
N LEU A 97 -20.15 1.24 4.14
CA LEU A 97 -20.60 0.09 4.97
C LEU A 97 -20.47 0.29 6.50
N PHE A 98 -19.97 1.43 6.97
CA PHE A 98 -19.88 1.76 8.41
C PHE A 98 -20.68 3.03 8.78
N SER A 99 -21.87 3.16 8.22
CA SER A 99 -22.86 4.14 8.67
C SER A 99 -24.21 3.47 8.91
N ILE A 100 -24.27 2.64 9.97
CA ILE A 100 -25.47 2.31 10.74
C ILE A 100 -25.08 2.37 12.22
#